data_AF-A0AB72Z4E3-F1
#
_entry.id   AF-A0AB72Z4E3-F1
#
_cell.length_a   1.000
_cell.length_b   1.000
_cell.length_c   1.000
_cell.angle_alpha   90.00
_cell.angle_beta   90.00
_cell.angle_gamma   90.00
#
_symmetry.space_group_name_H-M   'P 1'
#
loop_
_entity.id
_entity.type
_entity.pdbx_description
1 polymer ?
#
loop_
_entity_poly.entity_id
_entity_poly.type
_entity_poly.pdbx_seq_one_letter_code
_entity_poly.pdbx_strand_id
1 'polypeptide(L)' 'MVNPNVLKSAGLDPEVYTGFAFGVGVERTLLLRHDINDMHDLVEGDVRFSEQFVMGE' A
#
# COMPACT_ATOMS: atom_id res chain seq x y z
N MET A 1 -13.59 -1.46 10.35
CA MET A 1 -14.83 -0.92 9.78
C MET A 1 -14.65 0.57 9.55
N VAL A 2 -15.19 1.10 8.46
CA VAL A 2 -15.15 2.54 8.15
C VAL A 2 -15.86 3.32 9.25
N ASN A 3 -15.29 4.45 9.67
CA ASN A 3 -15.84 5.28 10.72
C ASN A 3 -17.16 5.94 10.28
N PRO A 4 -18.24 5.95 11.09
CA PRO A 4 -19.52 6.59 10.76
C PRO A 4 -19.41 8.05 10.32
N ASN A 5 -18.44 8.82 10.84
CA ASN A 5 -18.24 10.21 10.44
C ASN A 5 -17.76 10.33 8.98
N VAL A 6 -17.01 9.34 8.47
CA VAL A 6 -16.61 9.29 7.05
C VAL A 6 -17.83 9.03 6.17
N LEU A 7 -18.69 8.10 6.56
CA LEU A 7 -19.96 7.83 5.86
C LEU A 7 -20.84 9.08 5.83
N LYS A 8 -21.03 9.75 6.98
CA LYS A 8 -21.78 11.01 7.08
C LYS A 8 -21.19 12.10 6.19
N SER A 9 -19.86 12.25 6.15
CA SER A 9 -19.19 13.24 5.30
C SER A 9 -19.37 12.98 3.80
N ALA A 10 -19.62 11.73 3.42
CA ALA A 10 -19.95 11.32 2.05
C ALA A 10 -21.46 11.33 1.76
N GLY A 11 -22.30 11.78 2.68
CA GLY A 11 -23.75 11.83 2.53
C GLY A 11 -24.47 10.49 2.76
N LEU A 12 -23.81 9.52 3.41
CA LEU A 12 -24.36 8.19 3.71
C LEU A 12 -24.79 8.10 5.18
N ASP A 13 -25.98 7.56 5.42
CA ASP A 13 -26.48 7.25 6.76
C ASP A 13 -25.80 5.98 7.32
N PRO A 14 -25.01 6.07 8.40
CA PRO A 14 -24.31 4.92 8.98
C PRO A 14 -25.22 3.89 9.67
N GLU A 15 -26.49 4.19 9.92
CA GLU A 15 -27.47 3.20 10.42
C GLU A 15 -28.01 2.30 9.31
N VAL A 16 -27.93 2.76 8.05
CA VAL A 16 -28.35 2.00 6.85
C VAL A 16 -27.15 1.33 6.17
N TYR A 17 -26.00 2.02 6.13
CA TYR A 17 -24.82 1.58 5.42
C TYR A 17 -23.63 1.37 6.35
N THR A 18 -22.90 0.27 6.12
CA THR A 18 -21.60 0.02 6.74
C THR A 18 -20.53 -0.15 5.67
N GLY A 19 -19.26 -0.06 6.06
CA GLY A 19 -18.16 -0.18 5.11
C GLY A 19 -16.91 -0.78 5.75
N PHE A 20 -16.05 -1.32 4.89
CA PHE A 20 -14.70 -1.76 5.23
C PHE A 20 -13.70 -1.09 4.30
N ALA A 21 -12.52 -0.77 4.82
CA ALA A 21 -11.42 -0.20 4.07
C ALA A 21 -10.10 -0.75 4.62
N PHE A 22 -9.13 -0.93 3.73
CA PHE A 22 -7.77 -1.33 4.07
C PHE A 22 -6.78 -0.64 3.12
N GLY A 23 -5.53 -0.58 3.54
CA GLY A 23 -4.43 -0.04 2.74
C GLY A 23 -3.17 -0.85 3.00
N VAL A 24 -2.34 -0.99 1.96
CA VAL A 24 -1.06 -1.67 2.03
C VAL A 24 -0.01 -0.77 1.38
N GLY A 25 1.13 -0.61 2.05
CA GLY A 25 2.29 0.07 1.45
C GLY A 25 3.06 -0.90 0.56
N VAL A 26 3.20 -0.57 -0.72
CA VAL A 26 3.91 -1.43 -1.69
C VAL A 26 5.38 -1.52 -1.32
N GLU A 27 6.00 -0.39 -0.97
CA GLU A 27 7.40 -0.28 -0.56
C GLU A 27 7.65 -1.17 0.65
N ARG A 28 6.84 -1.03 1.71
CA ARG A 28 7.02 -1.83 2.93
C ARG A 28 6.85 -3.33 2.67
N THR A 29 5.89 -3.69 1.81
CA THR A 29 5.65 -5.09 1.44
C THR A 29 6.83 -5.65 0.65
N LEU A 30 7.38 -4.87 -0.27
CA LEU A 30 8.54 -5.24 -1.08
C LEU A 30 9.81 -5.39 -0.22
N LEU A 31 10.05 -4.43 0.69
CA LEU A 31 11.16 -4.50 1.65
C LEU A 31 11.10 -5.79 2.49
N LEU A 32 9.93 -6.15 3.02
CA LEU A 32 9.75 -7.36 3.82
C LEU A 32 9.85 -8.64 2.99
N ARG A 33 9.26 -8.65 1.79
CA ARG A 33 9.19 -9.85 0.95
C ARG A 33 10.55 -10.23 0.37
N HIS A 34 11.39 -9.23 0.08
CA HIS A 34 12.69 -9.43 -0.58
C HIS A 34 13.88 -9.13 0.33
N ASP A 35 13.65 -8.94 1.63
CA ASP A 35 14.68 -8.64 2.64
C ASP A 35 15.59 -7.45 2.25
N ILE A 36 14.97 -6.42 1.66
CA ILE A 36 15.67 -5.19 1.29
C ILE A 36 15.81 -4.33 2.55
N ASN A 37 17.04 -3.94 2.86
CA ASN A 37 17.39 -3.26 4.11
C ASN A 37 17.32 -1.73 4.02
N ASP A 38 17.38 -1.16 2.82
CA ASP A 38 17.32 0.28 2.60
C ASP A 38 16.20 0.66 1.63
N MET A 39 15.37 1.63 2.00
CA MET A 39 14.30 2.14 1.15
C MET A 39 14.84 2.99 0.00
N HIS A 40 16.04 3.57 0.11
CA HIS A 40 16.63 4.41 -0.93
C HIS A 40 16.87 3.62 -2.23
N ASP A 41 17.20 2.33 -2.11
CA ASP A 41 17.36 1.42 -3.25
C ASP A 41 16.12 1.41 -4.17
N LEU A 42 14.92 1.68 -3.63
CA LEU A 42 13.66 1.73 -4.38
C LEU A 42 13.45 3.02 -5.19
N VAL A 43 14.06 4.13 -4.78
CA VAL A 43 13.69 5.48 -5.27
C VAL A 43 14.83 6.24 -5.93
N GLU A 44 16.09 5.83 -5.72
CA GLU A 44 17.26 6.51 -6.30
C GLU A 44 17.44 6.25 -7.81
N GLY A 45 16.72 5.26 -8.36
CA GLY A 45 16.75 4.96 -9.79
C GLY A 45 18.00 4.24 -10.26
N ASP A 46 18.68 3.52 -9.36
CA ASP A 46 19.82 2.67 -9.74
C ASP A 46 19.35 1.49 -10.61
N VAL A 47 19.91 1.38 -11.81
CA VAL A 47 19.59 0.30 -12.74
C VAL A 47 19.88 -1.08 -12.13
N ARG A 48 20.89 -1.20 -11.27
CA ARG A 48 21.29 -2.46 -10.61
C ARG A 48 20.21 -3.00 -9.68
N PHE A 49 19.38 -2.13 -9.11
CA PHE A 49 18.22 -2.55 -8.32
C PHE A 49 17.17 -3.19 -9.22
N SER A 50 16.79 -2.51 -10.31
CA SER A 50 15.77 -2.99 -11.25
C SER A 50 16.18 -4.25 -12.01
N GLU A 51 17.48 -4.40 -12.29
CA GLU A 51 18.05 -5.60 -12.93
C GLU A 51 17.86 -6.90 -12.12
N GLN A 52 17.55 -6.82 -10.83
CA GLN A 52 17.27 -8.02 -10.02
C GLN A 52 15.87 -8.58 -10.27
N PHE A 53 14.99 -7.83 -10.94
CA PHE A 53 13.57 -8.15 -11.13
C PHE A 53 13.16 -8.36 -12.60
N VAL A 54 14.12 -8.45 -13.55
CA VAL A 54 13.84 -8.53 -15.00
C VAL A 54 13.31 -9.89 -15.47
N MET A 55 13.49 -10.93 -14.67
CA MET A 55 12.93 -12.26 -14.91
C MET A 55 11.86 -12.50 -13.85
N GLY A 56 10.65 -11.99 -14.09
CA GLY A 56 9.51 -12.27 -13.23
C GLY A 56 9.15 -13.77 -13.26
N GLU A 57 8.66 -14.28 -12.13
CA GLU A 57 7.57 -15.26 -12.21
C GLU A 57 6.30 -14.57 -12.70
#